data_AF-A0A959ICR8-F1
#
_entry.id   AF-A0A959ICR8-F1
#
_cell.length_a   1.000
_cell.length_b   1.000
_cell.length_c   1.000
_cell.angle_alpha   90.00
_cell.angle_beta   90.00
_cell.angle_gamma   90.00
#
_symmetry.space_group_name_H-M   'P 1'
#
loop_
_entity.id
_entity.type
_entity.pdbx_description
1 polymer ?
#
loop_
_entity_poly.entity_id
_entity_poly.type
_entity_poly.pdbx_seq_one_letter_code
_entity_poly.pdbx_strand_id
1 'polypeptide(L)'
;RKLAGYGYEKAGFKRWFTHTFPHAQDELFAVAQPGSDRSLIGTVDTEKRQIWLLDGKGQVQSGFPLAGTTRFALTEGGAGKYLLVVGWEEQVYCYLVER
;
A
#
# COMPACT_ATOMS: atom_id res chain seq x y z
N ARG A 1 10.68 -3.63 10.57
CA ARG A 1 10.34 -5.09 10.62
C ARG A 1 10.32 -5.68 9.21
N LYS A 2 10.43 -7.00 9.03
CA LYS A 2 10.47 -7.67 7.71
C LYS A 2 9.09 -8.21 7.31
N LEU A 3 8.64 -7.89 6.10
CA LEU A 3 7.49 -8.48 5.43
C LEU A 3 7.99 -9.47 4.36
N ALA A 4 7.30 -10.59 4.20
CA ALA A 4 7.57 -11.54 3.13
C ALA A 4 6.24 -11.99 2.51
N GLY A 5 6.15 -11.89 1.19
CA GLY A 5 5.01 -12.38 0.42
C GLY A 5 5.29 -13.77 -0.11
N TYR A 6 4.31 -14.66 0.03
CA TYR A 6 4.37 -16.03 -0.46
C TYR A 6 3.10 -16.36 -1.24
N GLY A 7 3.20 -17.30 -2.16
CA GLY A 7 2.03 -17.82 -2.87
C GLY A 7 2.29 -19.21 -3.43
N TYR A 8 1.22 -19.84 -3.89
CA TYR A 8 1.28 -21.12 -4.56
C TYR A 8 1.39 -20.90 -6.07
N GLU A 9 2.45 -21.45 -6.66
CA GLU A 9 2.57 -21.63 -8.11
C GLU A 9 2.41 -23.13 -8.41
N LYS A 10 2.29 -23.50 -9.70
CA LYS A 10 2.12 -24.91 -10.12
C LYS A 10 3.16 -25.87 -9.52
N ALA A 11 4.34 -25.36 -9.16
CA ALA A 11 5.45 -26.10 -8.58
C ALA A 11 5.51 -26.08 -7.03
N GLY A 12 4.53 -25.47 -6.34
CA GLY A 12 4.44 -25.45 -4.88
C GLY A 12 4.43 -24.05 -4.26
N PHE A 13 4.55 -24.02 -2.93
CA PHE A 13 4.58 -22.78 -2.15
C PHE A 13 5.94 -22.09 -2.28
N LYS A 14 5.94 -20.86 -2.79
CA LYS A 14 7.15 -20.11 -3.07
C LYS A 14 7.07 -18.72 -2.46
N ARG A 15 8.22 -18.21 -2.03
CA ARG A 15 8.37 -16.80 -1.65
C ARG A 15 8.49 -15.94 -2.89
N TRP A 16 7.61 -14.95 -3.02
CA TRP A 16 7.62 -14.00 -4.12
C TRP A 16 8.52 -12.81 -3.85
N PHE A 17 8.47 -12.25 -2.63
CA PHE A 17 9.29 -11.10 -2.26
C PHE A 17 9.61 -11.03 -0.78
N THR A 18 10.54 -10.16 -0.44
CA THR A 18 10.75 -9.68 0.93
C THR A 18 10.94 -8.17 0.92
N HIS A 19 10.36 -7.48 1.89
CA HIS A 19 10.54 -6.06 2.12
C HIS A 19 10.92 -5.83 3.59
N THR A 20 11.80 -4.87 3.87
CA THR A 20 12.18 -4.49 5.24
C THR A 20 11.73 -3.06 5.48
N PHE A 21 10.73 -2.89 6.34
CA PHE A 21 10.28 -1.59 6.79
C PHE A 21 11.22 -1.02 7.85
N PRO A 22 11.42 0.31 7.90
CA PRO A 22 12.18 0.97 8.95
C PRO A 22 11.52 0.80 10.33
N HIS A 23 10.21 0.64 10.36
CA HIS A 23 9.41 0.52 11.58
C HIS A 23 8.49 -0.72 11.54
N ALA A 24 7.71 -0.94 12.60
CA ALA A 24 6.67 -1.96 12.59
C ALA A 24 5.50 -1.48 11.71
N GLN A 25 4.78 -2.42 11.10
CA GLN A 25 3.51 -2.12 10.46
C GLN A 25 2.43 -2.84 11.27
N ASP A 26 1.35 -2.15 11.58
CA ASP A 26 0.26 -2.63 12.41
C ASP A 26 -0.82 -3.31 11.58
N GLU A 27 -1.00 -2.82 10.34
CA GLU A 27 -1.98 -3.36 9.40
C GLU A 27 -1.36 -3.64 8.03
N LEU A 28 -1.90 -4.65 7.35
CA LEU A 28 -1.57 -5.01 5.98
C LEU A 28 -2.84 -5.43 5.25
N PHE A 29 -3.08 -4.87 4.07
CA PHE A 29 -4.31 -5.07 3.31
C PHE A 29 -4.08 -4.92 1.81
N ALA A 30 -4.98 -5.49 1.00
CA ALA A 30 -4.96 -5.31 -0.44
C ALA A 30 -5.53 -3.94 -0.80
N VAL A 31 -4.87 -3.26 -1.75
CA VAL A 31 -5.34 -2.00 -2.32
C VAL A 31 -5.62 -2.24 -3.80
N ALA A 32 -6.89 -2.19 -4.18
CA ALA A 32 -7.28 -2.29 -5.58
C ALA A 32 -6.73 -1.08 -6.36
N GLN A 33 -6.11 -1.33 -7.50
CA GLN A 33 -5.70 -0.27 -8.42
C GLN A 33 -6.81 -0.07 -9.46
N PRO A 34 -7.41 1.12 -9.57
CA PRO A 34 -8.48 1.37 -10.54
C PRO A 34 -8.03 1.06 -11.97
N GLY A 35 -8.87 0.36 -12.74
CA GLY A 35 -8.56 -0.04 -14.12
C GLY A 35 -7.55 -1.18 -14.27
N SER A 36 -7.22 -1.89 -13.20
CA SER A 36 -6.26 -3.00 -13.19
C SER A 36 -6.77 -4.17 -12.37
N ASP A 37 -6.55 -5.40 -12.86
CA ASP A 37 -6.82 -6.64 -12.10
C ASP A 37 -5.75 -6.89 -11.03
N ARG A 38 -4.73 -6.04 -10.95
CA ARG A 38 -3.66 -6.13 -9.95
C ARG A 38 -4.03 -5.38 -8.69
N SER A 39 -3.80 -6.02 -7.56
CA SER A 39 -3.82 -5.37 -6.25
C SER A 39 -2.41 -4.99 -5.83
N LEU A 40 -2.29 -3.83 -5.21
CA LEU A 40 -1.13 -3.39 -4.46
C LEU A 40 -1.29 -3.82 -2.98
N ILE A 41 -0.25 -3.65 -2.19
CA ILE A 41 -0.22 -4.01 -0.77
C ILE A 41 -0.09 -2.72 0.04
N GLY A 42 -1.16 -2.36 0.76
CA GLY A 42 -1.16 -1.24 1.69
C GLY A 42 -0.74 -1.68 3.08
N THR A 43 0.03 -0.85 3.77
CA THR A 43 0.35 -1.05 5.19
C THR A 43 0.21 0.24 5.99
N VAL A 44 -0.08 0.11 7.28
CA VAL A 44 -0.16 1.23 8.23
C VAL A 44 0.90 1.06 9.30
N ASP A 45 1.60 2.15 9.60
CA ASP A 45 2.42 2.36 10.77
C ASP A 45 1.74 3.40 11.65
N THR A 46 1.03 2.96 12.68
CA THR A 46 0.26 3.85 13.56
C THR A 46 1.18 4.64 14.49
N GLU A 47 2.36 4.10 14.85
CA GLU A 47 3.34 4.80 15.70
C GLU A 47 3.93 6.02 14.98
N LYS A 48 4.34 5.84 13.71
CA LYS A 48 4.87 6.94 12.89
C LYS A 48 3.79 7.71 12.14
N ARG A 49 2.53 7.26 12.21
CA ARG A 49 1.40 7.82 11.47
C ARG A 49 1.70 7.85 9.97
N GLN A 50 2.19 6.74 9.46
CA GLN A 50 2.58 6.59 8.06
C GLN A 50 1.80 5.47 7.40
N ILE A 51 1.48 5.67 6.14
CA ILE A 51 1.01 4.62 5.26
C ILE A 51 2.05 4.32 4.19
N TRP A 52 2.14 3.06 3.81
CA TRP A 52 3.02 2.59 2.74
C TRP A 52 2.20 1.83 1.70
N LEU A 53 2.66 1.88 0.45
CA LEU A 53 2.06 1.15 -0.66
C LEU A 53 3.16 0.43 -1.42
N LEU A 54 3.03 -0.90 -1.54
CA LEU A 54 3.98 -1.76 -2.22
C LEU A 54 3.34 -2.40 -3.45
N ASP A 55 4.13 -2.68 -4.47
CA ASP A 55 3.70 -3.51 -5.61
C ASP A 55 3.73 -5.02 -5.29
N GLY A 56 3.30 -5.83 -6.25
CA GLY A 56 3.34 -7.30 -6.15
C GLY A 56 4.75 -7.91 -6.06
N LYS A 57 5.81 -7.09 -6.18
CA LYS A 57 7.21 -7.48 -5.99
C LYS A 57 7.77 -6.98 -4.65
N GLY A 58 6.95 -6.36 -3.80
CA GLY A 58 7.38 -5.80 -2.52
C GLY A 58 8.19 -4.50 -2.65
N GLN A 59 8.13 -3.83 -3.80
CA GLN A 59 8.77 -2.53 -4.02
C GLN A 59 7.82 -1.41 -3.61
N VAL A 60 8.35 -0.41 -2.91
CA VAL A 60 7.58 0.75 -2.46
C VAL A 60 7.26 1.64 -3.65
N GLN A 61 5.99 2.04 -3.76
CA GLN A 61 5.54 2.99 -4.78
C GLN A 61 6.18 4.37 -4.57
N SER A 62 6.44 5.08 -5.67
CA SER A 62 7.03 6.43 -5.61
C SER A 62 6.17 7.37 -4.76
N GLY A 63 6.82 8.21 -3.97
CA GLY A 63 6.15 9.17 -3.07
C GLY A 63 5.70 8.60 -1.72
N PHE A 64 5.89 7.29 -1.46
CA PHE A 64 5.65 6.70 -0.15
C PHE A 64 6.93 6.66 0.72
N PRO A 65 6.79 6.73 2.06
CA PRO A 65 5.54 6.78 2.83
C PRO A 65 4.80 8.12 2.77
N LEU A 66 3.49 8.07 3.01
CA LEU A 66 2.63 9.24 3.17
C LEU A 66 2.07 9.33 4.60
N ALA A 67 1.60 10.50 5.00
CA ALA A 67 0.91 10.68 6.26
C ALA A 67 -0.47 9.98 6.24
N GLY A 68 -0.76 9.17 7.26
CA GLY A 68 -2.03 8.47 7.39
C GLY A 68 -2.06 7.57 8.62
N THR A 69 -3.24 7.39 9.22
CA THR A 69 -3.40 6.60 10.46
C THR A 69 -4.40 5.46 10.33
N THR A 70 -4.89 5.18 9.12
CA THR A 70 -5.94 4.19 8.86
C THR A 70 -5.65 3.45 7.56
N ARG A 71 -6.41 2.37 7.28
CA ARG A 71 -6.47 1.80 5.92
C ARG A 71 -6.89 2.86 4.92
N PHE A 72 -6.34 2.76 3.71
CA PHE A 72 -6.60 3.71 2.64
C PHE A 72 -7.11 3.01 1.38
N ALA A 73 -7.68 3.78 0.46
CA ALA A 73 -8.14 3.29 -0.82
C ALA A 73 -7.59 4.14 -1.96
N LEU A 74 -7.37 3.51 -3.11
CA LEU A 74 -7.18 4.20 -4.38
C LEU A 74 -8.51 4.23 -5.13
N THR A 75 -8.87 5.40 -5.63
CA THR A 75 -10.00 5.59 -6.53
C THR A 75 -9.56 6.38 -7.76
N GLU A 76 -10.35 6.32 -8.83
CA GLU A 76 -10.13 7.20 -9.98
C GLU A 76 -10.25 8.67 -9.54
N GLY A 77 -9.23 9.46 -9.88
CA GLY A 77 -9.26 10.91 -9.80
C GLY A 77 -9.59 11.53 -11.16
N GLY A 78 -9.72 12.86 -11.19
CA GLY A 78 -9.83 13.61 -12.44
C GLY A 78 -8.53 13.57 -13.26
N ALA A 79 -8.66 13.68 -14.59
CA ALA A 79 -7.53 13.86 -15.52
C ALA A 79 -6.45 12.75 -15.49
N GLY A 80 -6.85 11.49 -15.36
CA GLY A 80 -5.94 10.35 -15.47
C GLY A 80 -5.03 10.13 -14.26
N LYS A 81 -5.36 10.71 -13.11
CA LYS A 81 -4.68 10.49 -11.83
C LYS A 81 -5.46 9.52 -10.95
N TYR A 82 -4.80 8.92 -9.97
CA TYR A 82 -5.49 8.25 -8.86
C TYR A 82 -5.61 9.20 -7.67
N LEU A 83 -6.70 9.05 -6.92
CA LEU A 83 -6.88 9.70 -5.63
C LEU A 83 -6.71 8.65 -4.53
N LEU A 84 -5.74 8.85 -3.65
CA LEU A 84 -5.60 8.06 -2.43
C LEU A 84 -6.32 8.76 -1.29
N VAL A 85 -7.28 8.06 -0.67
CA VAL A 85 -8.06 8.58 0.46
C VAL A 85 -7.68 7.83 1.72
N VAL A 86 -7.31 8.57 2.77
CA VAL A 86 -6.88 8.02 4.06
C VAL A 86 -7.35 8.90 5.22
N GLY A 87 -7.71 8.31 6.35
CA GLY A 87 -7.96 9.03 7.59
C GLY A 87 -6.67 9.50 8.28
N TRP A 88 -6.72 10.70 8.85
CA TRP A 88 -5.71 11.28 9.74
C TRP A 88 -6.41 11.88 10.96
N GLU A 89 -6.39 11.17 12.09
CA GLU A 89 -7.14 11.56 13.29
C GLU A 89 -8.63 11.83 12.96
N GLU A 90 -9.12 13.04 13.15
CA GLU A 90 -10.50 13.47 12.84
C GLU A 90 -10.65 14.03 11.42
N GLN A 91 -9.64 13.89 10.57
CA GLN A 91 -9.57 14.45 9.23
C GLN A 91 -9.44 13.36 8.17
N VAL A 92 -9.74 13.73 6.92
CA VAL A 92 -9.51 12.88 5.75
C VAL A 92 -8.50 13.58 4.84
N TYR A 93 -7.43 12.88 4.52
CA TYR A 93 -6.43 13.33 3.57
C TYR A 93 -6.66 12.65 2.22
N CYS A 94 -6.50 13.45 1.16
CA CYS A 94 -6.67 13.03 -0.22
C CYS A 94 -5.40 13.38 -1.00
N TYR A 95 -4.68 12.37 -1.47
CA TYR A 95 -3.45 12.54 -2.24
C TYR A 95 -3.68 12.25 -3.71
N LEU A 96 -3.19 13.12 -4.59
CA LEU A 96 -3.09 12.81 -6.02
C LEU A 96 -1.86 11.95 -6.25
N VAL A 97 -2.08 10.75 -6.77
CA VAL A 97 -1.02 9.79 -7.09
C VAL A 97 -1.01 9.58 -8.59
N GLU A 98 0.18 9.61 -9.19
CA GLU A 98 0.35 9.33 -10.61
C GLU A 98 0.12 7.84 -10.90
N ARG A 99 -0.18 7.53 -12.17
CA ARG A 99 -0.46 6.16 -12.61
C ARG A 99 0.78 5.30 -12.72
#